data_AF-A0A1F6TVP4-F1
#
_entry.id   AF-A0A1F6TVP4-F1
#
_cell.length_a   1.000
_cell.length_b   1.000
_cell.length_c   1.000
_cell.angle_alpha   90.00
_cell.angle_beta   90.00
_cell.angle_gamma   90.00
#
_symmetry.space_group_name_H-M   'P 1'
#
loop_
_entity.id
_entity.type
_entity.pdbx_description
1 polymer ?
#
loop_
_entity_poly.entity_id
_entity_poly.type
_entity_poly.pdbx_seq_one_letter_code
_entity_poly.pdbx_strand_id
1 'polypeptide(L)'
;MTTNLTNIKYGLALVMLGLLFGIGLGITFGVNEDFFKEYVAQGVAAHPELHDAQSQAKIWRYAQRAHFHATGIATFSIGLLLLVVASGLKETFKKIAAVLIGLGCFYPFAWLSMFLLAPSIGTDAAHSHPTTELFTYIGTGGLLLGLAILLANLFLGLFSESNDRYQRRQRGQQKSDASSSPRFLPPVMASDQRLVKRDRDMSSSVTGIGT
;
A
#
# COMPACT_ATOMS: atom_id res chain seq x y z
N MET A 1 -4.43 -11.19 12.08
CA MET A 1 -3.85 -11.11 10.72
C MET A 1 -2.63 -10.22 10.78
N THR A 2 -1.43 -10.75 10.53
CA THR A 2 -0.23 -9.92 10.30
C THR A 2 -0.26 -9.43 8.87
N THR A 3 -0.50 -8.12 8.69
CA THR A 3 -0.58 -7.48 7.38
C THR A 3 0.79 -7.47 6.70
N ASN A 4 0.99 -8.31 5.68
CA ASN A 4 2.27 -8.43 4.99
C ASN A 4 2.40 -7.36 3.88
N LEU A 5 3.21 -6.33 4.13
CA LEU A 5 3.48 -5.24 3.19
C LEU A 5 4.40 -5.63 2.03
N THR A 6 4.99 -6.83 2.05
CA THR A 6 5.94 -7.29 1.01
C THR A 6 5.33 -7.26 -0.39
N ASN A 7 4.01 -7.45 -0.50
CA ASN A 7 3.30 -7.41 -1.77
C ASN A 7 3.13 -6.00 -2.34
N ILE A 8 3.21 -4.96 -1.51
CA ILE A 8 3.05 -3.57 -1.97
C ILE A 8 4.33 -2.75 -1.87
N LYS A 9 5.44 -3.31 -1.36
CA LYS A 9 6.66 -2.56 -1.01
C LYS A 9 7.19 -1.66 -2.12
N TYR A 10 7.14 -2.10 -3.38
CA TYR A 10 7.62 -1.31 -4.51
C TYR A 10 6.68 -0.17 -4.87
N GLY A 11 5.36 -0.43 -4.88
CA GLY A 11 4.35 0.63 -5.04
C GLY A 11 4.42 1.65 -3.91
N LEU A 12 4.55 1.17 -2.67
CA LEU A 12 4.72 2.03 -1.50
C LEU A 12 6.00 2.87 -1.59
N ALA A 13 7.12 2.30 -2.02
CA ALA A 13 8.36 3.06 -2.22
C ALA A 13 8.18 4.21 -3.21
N LEU A 14 7.52 3.97 -4.35
CA LEU A 14 7.20 5.04 -5.32
C LEU A 14 6.33 6.14 -4.70
N VAL A 15 5.34 5.76 -3.90
CA VAL A 15 4.46 6.70 -3.19
C VAL A 15 5.23 7.53 -2.16
N MET A 16 6.11 6.90 -1.38
CA MET A 16 6.93 7.61 -0.39
C MET A 16 7.90 8.58 -1.06
N LEU A 17 8.49 8.22 -2.20
CA LEU A 17 9.34 9.12 -2.98
C LEU A 17 8.52 10.32 -3.51
N GLY A 18 7.31 10.09 -4.02
CA GLY A 18 6.40 11.16 -4.44
C GLY A 18 6.03 12.11 -3.30
N LEU A 19 5.76 11.57 -2.12
CA LEU A 19 5.47 12.36 -0.92
C LEU A 19 6.67 13.22 -0.50
N LEU A 20 7.87 12.63 -0.47
CA LEU A 20 9.11 13.34 -0.15
C LEU A 20 9.40 14.44 -1.17
N PHE A 21 9.19 14.17 -2.45
CA PHE A 21 9.31 15.18 -3.51
C PHE A 21 8.34 16.35 -3.28
N GLY A 22 7.07 16.06 -2.98
CA GLY A 22 6.07 17.09 -2.68
C GLY A 22 6.43 17.94 -1.47
N ILE A 23 6.84 17.31 -0.36
CA ILE A 23 7.31 18.01 0.85
C ILE A 23 8.54 18.87 0.53
N GLY A 24 9.49 18.32 -0.22
CA GLY A 24 10.70 19.03 -0.66
C GLY A 24 10.37 20.30 -1.44
N LEU A 25 9.47 20.23 -2.42
CA LEU A 25 8.98 21.42 -3.14
C LEU A 25 8.29 22.43 -2.22
N GLY A 26 7.50 21.95 -1.25
CA GLY A 26 6.83 22.86 -0.30
C GLY A 26 7.82 23.62 0.58
N ILE A 27 8.87 22.95 1.04
CA ILE A 27 9.96 23.57 1.81
C ILE A 27 10.68 24.61 0.95
N THR A 28 11.04 24.29 -0.30
CA THR A 28 11.77 25.23 -1.16
C THR A 28 10.93 26.45 -1.50
N PHE A 29 9.61 26.31 -1.71
CA PHE A 29 8.71 27.45 -1.89
C PHE A 29 8.67 28.34 -0.64
N GLY A 30 8.60 27.74 0.56
CA GLY A 30 8.57 28.49 1.81
C GLY A 30 9.89 29.19 2.14
N VAL A 31 11.02 28.64 1.71
CA VAL A 31 12.36 29.21 1.96
C VAL A 31 12.75 30.25 0.92
N ASN A 32 12.42 30.03 -0.36
CA ASN A 32 12.88 30.89 -1.45
C ASN A 32 11.91 30.86 -2.65
N GLU A 33 10.74 31.50 -2.50
CA GLU A 33 9.77 31.64 -3.58
C GLU A 33 10.32 32.50 -4.74
N ASP A 34 11.12 33.52 -4.42
CA ASP A 34 11.66 34.46 -5.40
C ASP A 34 12.57 33.77 -6.41
N PHE A 35 13.35 32.76 -6.01
CA PHE A 35 14.13 31.93 -6.93
C PHE A 35 13.29 31.36 -8.10
N PHE A 36 12.07 30.88 -7.81
CA PHE A 36 11.20 30.32 -8.84
C PHE A 36 10.61 31.42 -9.73
N LYS A 37 10.21 32.55 -9.15
CA LYS A 37 9.65 33.68 -9.89
C LYS A 37 10.69 34.36 -10.78
N GLU A 38 11.91 34.52 -10.28
CA GLU A 38 13.05 35.06 -11.03
C GLU A 38 13.40 34.17 -12.21
N TYR A 39 13.47 32.85 -12.02
CA TYR A 39 13.66 31.89 -13.11
C TYR A 39 12.61 32.09 -14.23
N VAL A 40 11.34 32.24 -13.86
CA VAL A 40 10.26 32.48 -14.81
C VAL A 40 10.41 33.85 -15.47
N ALA A 41 10.68 34.90 -14.70
CA ALA A 41 10.81 36.27 -15.22
C ALA A 41 11.98 36.40 -16.22
N GLN A 42 13.12 35.77 -15.92
CA GLN A 42 14.28 35.74 -16.81
C GLN A 42 13.97 35.04 -18.13
N GLY A 43 13.33 33.87 -18.09
CA GLY A 43 12.97 33.16 -19.32
C GLY A 43 11.91 33.92 -20.14
N VAL A 44 10.91 34.52 -19.49
CA VAL A 44 9.91 35.35 -20.19
C VAL A 44 10.55 36.57 -20.84
N ALA A 45 11.47 37.26 -20.15
CA ALA A 45 12.19 38.41 -20.70
C ALA A 45 13.11 38.04 -21.87
N ALA A 46 13.64 36.82 -21.88
CA ALA A 46 14.50 36.31 -22.97
C ALA A 46 13.71 35.90 -24.22
N HIS A 47 12.41 35.62 -24.10
CA HIS A 47 11.54 35.13 -25.19
C HIS A 47 10.21 35.89 -25.26
N PRO A 48 10.20 37.24 -25.32
CA PRO A 48 8.98 38.04 -25.19
C PRO A 48 7.91 37.74 -26.25
N GLU A 49 8.29 37.23 -27.42
CA GLU A 49 7.39 36.83 -28.50
C GLU A 49 6.53 35.59 -28.18
N LEU A 50 6.94 34.77 -27.21
CA LEU A 50 6.24 33.56 -26.79
C LEU A 50 5.27 33.79 -25.63
N HIS A 51 5.26 35.01 -25.07
CA HIS A 51 4.66 35.28 -23.77
C HIS A 51 3.75 36.50 -23.77
N ASP A 52 2.74 36.45 -22.91
CA ASP A 52 1.84 37.56 -22.64
C ASP A 52 1.96 38.04 -21.18
N ALA A 53 1.17 39.05 -20.82
CA ALA A 53 1.17 39.63 -19.47
C ALA A 53 0.80 38.62 -18.36
N GLN A 54 0.20 37.48 -18.69
CA GLN A 54 -0.22 36.44 -17.75
C GLN A 54 0.76 35.26 -17.69
N SER A 55 1.70 35.15 -18.63
CA SER A 55 2.64 34.04 -18.72
C SER A 55 3.38 33.77 -17.40
N GLN A 56 3.94 34.79 -16.76
CA GLN A 56 4.71 34.59 -15.52
C GLN A 56 3.86 33.95 -14.41
N ALA A 57 2.65 34.46 -14.19
CA ALA A 57 1.73 33.93 -13.20
C ALA A 57 1.28 32.50 -13.55
N LYS A 58 0.98 32.24 -14.83
CA LYS A 58 0.58 30.91 -15.32
C LYS A 58 1.69 29.87 -15.14
N ILE A 59 2.92 30.22 -15.48
CA ILE A 59 4.08 29.32 -15.36
C ILE A 59 4.40 29.06 -13.88
N TRP A 60 4.38 30.08 -13.02
CA TRP A 60 4.56 29.88 -11.58
C TRP A 60 3.55 28.88 -11.01
N ARG A 61 2.28 28.95 -11.45
CA ARG A 61 1.25 27.99 -11.03
C ARG A 61 1.57 26.55 -11.43
N TYR A 62 2.41 26.28 -12.43
CA TYR A 62 2.83 24.91 -12.74
C TYR A 62 3.71 24.32 -11.64
N ALA A 63 4.66 25.06 -11.07
CA ALA A 63 5.44 24.60 -9.91
C ALA A 63 4.53 24.35 -8.69
N GLN A 64 3.59 25.27 -8.42
CA GLN A 64 2.61 25.08 -7.35
C GLN A 64 1.75 23.83 -7.57
N ARG A 65 1.28 23.59 -8.80
CA ARG A 65 0.53 22.37 -9.15
C ARG A 65 1.36 21.12 -8.98
N ALA A 66 2.66 21.14 -9.29
CA ALA A 66 3.57 20.03 -9.05
C ALA A 66 3.60 19.67 -7.56
N HIS A 67 3.79 20.66 -6.68
CA HIS A 67 3.74 20.45 -5.22
C HIS A 67 2.38 19.89 -4.74
N PHE A 68 1.28 20.54 -5.10
CA PHE A 68 -0.06 20.13 -4.65
C PHE A 68 -0.43 18.72 -5.13
N HIS A 69 -0.13 18.39 -6.40
CA HIS A 69 -0.40 17.05 -6.90
C HIS A 69 0.55 16.01 -6.30
N ALA A 70 1.81 16.36 -6.00
CA ALA A 70 2.72 15.42 -5.37
C ALA A 70 2.24 14.97 -4.00
N THR A 71 1.89 15.92 -3.12
CA THR A 71 1.37 15.58 -1.78
C THR A 71 -0.02 14.93 -1.87
N GLY A 72 -0.92 15.50 -2.67
CA GLY A 72 -2.29 14.99 -2.83
C GLY A 72 -2.35 13.57 -3.40
N ILE A 73 -1.66 13.30 -4.50
CA ILE A 73 -1.64 11.96 -5.12
C ILE A 73 -0.92 10.97 -4.21
N ALA A 74 0.20 11.34 -3.58
CA ALA A 74 0.89 10.41 -2.70
C ALA A 74 0.01 10.00 -1.51
N THR A 75 -0.62 10.96 -0.82
CA THR A 75 -1.52 10.66 0.30
C THR A 75 -2.74 9.84 -0.15
N PHE A 76 -3.35 10.20 -1.29
CA PHE A 76 -4.43 9.42 -1.88
C PHE A 76 -4.01 7.97 -2.19
N SER A 77 -2.83 7.80 -2.79
CA SER A 77 -2.26 6.49 -3.13
C SER A 77 -1.92 5.66 -1.90
N ILE A 78 -1.49 6.26 -0.77
CA ILE A 78 -1.35 5.52 0.51
C ILE A 78 -2.69 4.90 0.89
N GLY A 79 -3.79 5.66 0.83
CA GLY A 79 -5.14 5.16 1.08
C GLY A 79 -5.52 4.00 0.17
N LEU A 80 -5.25 4.11 -1.13
CA LEU A 80 -5.49 3.03 -2.08
C LEU A 80 -4.62 1.79 -1.81
N LEU A 81 -3.36 1.95 -1.41
CA LEU A 81 -2.48 0.82 -1.06
C LEU A 81 -2.97 0.08 0.19
N LEU A 82 -3.54 0.78 1.17
CA LEU A 82 -4.20 0.15 2.31
C LEU A 82 -5.40 -0.69 1.86
N LEU A 83 -6.21 -0.19 0.92
CA LEU A 83 -7.30 -0.96 0.31
C LEU A 83 -6.77 -2.16 -0.49
N VAL A 84 -5.69 -2.01 -1.27
CA VAL A 84 -5.05 -3.14 -1.97
C VAL A 84 -4.66 -4.22 -0.97
N VAL A 85 -4.08 -3.84 0.16
CA VAL A 85 -3.67 -4.78 1.21
C VAL A 85 -4.88 -5.46 1.86
N ALA A 86 -5.96 -4.71 2.14
CA ALA A 86 -7.19 -5.24 2.74
C ALA A 86 -8.09 -6.03 1.77
N SER A 87 -7.90 -5.86 0.46
CA SER A 87 -8.73 -6.50 -0.58
C SER A 87 -8.52 -8.03 -0.71
N GLY A 88 -9.42 -8.69 -1.43
CA GLY A 88 -9.33 -10.12 -1.77
C GLY A 88 -8.39 -10.44 -2.94
N LEU A 89 -7.68 -9.45 -3.50
CA LEU A 89 -6.75 -9.63 -4.61
C LEU A 89 -5.73 -10.75 -4.33
N LYS A 90 -5.46 -11.61 -5.31
CA LYS A 90 -4.33 -12.54 -5.21
C LYS A 90 -3.00 -11.79 -5.21
N GLU A 91 -1.95 -12.39 -4.64
CA GLU A 91 -0.65 -11.74 -4.41
C GLU A 91 -0.06 -11.03 -5.64
N THR A 92 -0.14 -11.66 -6.83
CA THR A 92 0.33 -11.06 -8.09
C THR A 92 -0.38 -9.76 -8.43
N PHE A 93 -1.72 -9.71 -8.29
CA PHE A 93 -2.46 -8.50 -8.59
C PHE A 93 -2.32 -7.43 -7.50
N LYS A 94 -2.09 -7.81 -6.23
CA LYS A 94 -1.67 -6.82 -5.21
C LYS A 94 -0.38 -6.11 -5.61
N LYS A 95 0.63 -6.86 -6.10
CA LYS A 95 1.90 -6.30 -6.58
C LYS A 95 1.70 -5.37 -7.79
N ILE A 96 0.97 -5.84 -8.81
CA ILE A 96 0.71 -5.08 -10.03
C ILE A 96 -0.08 -3.80 -9.71
N ALA A 97 -1.20 -3.92 -9.00
CA ALA A 97 -2.03 -2.76 -8.63
C ALA A 97 -1.24 -1.76 -7.79
N ALA A 98 -0.43 -2.22 -6.84
CA ALA A 98 0.39 -1.34 -6.01
C ALA A 98 1.42 -0.56 -6.83
N VAL A 99 2.14 -1.21 -7.75
CA VAL A 99 3.10 -0.52 -8.62
C VAL A 99 2.38 0.49 -9.52
N LEU A 100 1.28 0.10 -10.15
CA LEU A 100 0.49 0.97 -11.02
C LEU A 100 -0.06 2.20 -10.28
N ILE A 101 -0.61 2.03 -9.07
CA ILE A 101 -1.02 3.13 -8.20
C ILE A 101 0.17 4.03 -7.85
N GLY A 102 1.32 3.43 -7.53
CA GLY A 102 2.55 4.16 -7.24
C GLY A 102 3.07 5.00 -8.41
N LEU A 103 2.89 4.54 -9.65
CA LEU A 103 3.21 5.32 -10.85
C LEU A 103 2.43 6.63 -10.92
N GLY A 104 1.28 6.75 -10.26
CA GLY A 104 0.55 8.02 -10.11
C GLY A 104 1.41 9.19 -9.63
N CYS A 105 2.45 8.91 -8.84
CA CYS A 105 3.40 9.92 -8.36
C CYS A 105 4.31 10.49 -9.45
N PHE A 106 4.19 10.04 -10.70
CA PHE A 106 4.86 10.62 -11.87
C PHE A 106 4.10 11.82 -12.46
N TYR A 107 2.79 11.96 -12.23
CA TYR A 107 2.01 13.08 -12.75
C TYR A 107 2.50 14.48 -12.29
N PRO A 108 2.94 14.68 -11.03
CA PRO A 108 3.57 15.92 -10.60
C PRO A 108 4.78 16.36 -11.44
N PHE A 109 5.51 15.41 -12.04
CA PHE A 109 6.65 15.73 -12.91
C PHE A 109 6.21 16.31 -14.25
N ALA A 110 4.98 16.05 -14.72
CA ALA A 110 4.41 16.75 -15.88
C ALA A 110 4.19 18.24 -15.59
N TRP A 111 3.73 18.57 -14.38
CA TRP A 111 3.61 19.96 -13.95
C TRP A 111 4.99 20.62 -13.78
N LEU A 112 5.96 19.90 -13.21
CA LEU A 112 7.32 20.40 -13.08
C LEU A 112 7.99 20.58 -14.46
N SER A 113 7.81 19.66 -15.42
CA SER A 113 8.37 19.82 -16.76
C SER A 113 7.77 21.04 -17.46
N MET A 114 6.46 21.29 -17.33
CA MET A 114 5.86 22.51 -17.85
C MET A 114 6.43 23.78 -17.19
N PHE A 115 6.68 23.76 -15.87
CA PHE A 115 7.36 24.88 -15.20
C PHE A 115 8.76 25.15 -15.78
N LEU A 116 9.53 24.10 -16.05
CA LEU A 116 10.91 24.20 -16.55
C LEU A 116 10.99 24.54 -18.05
N LEU A 117 10.00 24.13 -18.84
CA LEU A 117 10.03 24.31 -20.29
C LEU A 117 9.33 25.59 -20.73
N ALA A 118 8.21 25.94 -20.10
CA ALA A 118 7.39 27.05 -20.55
C ALA A 118 8.14 28.39 -20.69
N PRO A 119 9.10 28.77 -19.81
CA PRO A 119 9.82 30.03 -19.99
C PRO A 119 10.56 30.14 -21.33
N SER A 120 11.07 29.04 -21.90
CA SER A 120 11.88 29.07 -23.13
C SER A 120 11.12 28.69 -24.41
N ILE A 121 10.05 27.90 -24.29
CA ILE A 121 9.29 27.42 -25.47
C ILE A 121 7.82 27.85 -25.48
N GLY A 122 7.38 28.64 -24.49
CA GLY A 122 5.98 29.02 -24.32
C GLY A 122 5.13 27.92 -23.68
N THR A 123 3.94 28.29 -23.19
CA THR A 123 3.12 27.36 -22.40
C THR A 123 2.51 26.22 -23.21
N ASP A 124 2.19 26.48 -24.48
CA ASP A 124 1.48 25.52 -25.32
C ASP A 124 2.43 24.41 -25.79
N ALA A 125 3.65 24.80 -26.21
CA ALA A 125 4.68 23.82 -26.56
C ALA A 125 5.14 23.02 -25.34
N ALA A 126 5.24 23.65 -24.16
CA ALA A 126 5.58 22.93 -22.92
C ALA A 126 4.51 21.90 -22.51
N HIS A 127 3.24 22.18 -22.77
CA HIS A 127 2.12 21.27 -22.48
C HIS A 127 2.17 20.01 -23.35
N SER A 128 2.43 20.16 -24.65
CA SER A 128 2.53 19.05 -25.61
C SER A 128 3.96 18.50 -25.74
N HIS A 129 4.87 18.89 -24.84
CA HIS A 129 6.26 18.42 -24.91
C HIS A 129 6.31 16.91 -24.59
N PRO A 130 7.09 16.09 -25.33
CA PRO A 130 7.12 14.64 -25.14
C PRO A 130 7.40 14.21 -23.69
N THR A 131 8.23 14.96 -22.96
CA THR A 131 8.50 14.73 -21.53
C THR A 131 7.25 14.95 -20.67
N THR A 132 6.50 16.04 -20.91
CA THR A 132 5.26 16.35 -20.18
C THR A 132 4.20 15.28 -20.45
N GLU A 133 4.05 14.87 -21.70
CA GLU A 133 3.13 13.82 -22.10
C GLU A 133 3.52 12.46 -21.49
N LEU A 134 4.80 12.10 -21.52
CA LEU A 134 5.30 10.85 -20.93
C LEU A 134 4.96 10.76 -19.43
N PHE A 135 5.24 11.80 -18.66
CA PHE A 135 4.89 11.85 -17.25
C PHE A 135 3.38 11.82 -17.02
N THR A 136 2.61 12.45 -17.90
CA THR A 136 1.14 12.42 -17.85
C THR A 136 0.60 11.02 -18.10
N TYR A 137 1.08 10.33 -19.14
CA TYR A 137 0.61 8.98 -19.49
C TYR A 137 1.03 7.93 -18.45
N ILE A 138 2.29 7.95 -18.00
CA ILE A 138 2.77 7.02 -16.96
C ILE A 138 2.03 7.29 -15.65
N GLY A 139 1.94 8.55 -15.25
CA GLY A 139 1.29 8.96 -14.01
C GLY A 139 -0.19 8.61 -13.98
N THR A 140 -0.95 9.26 -14.87
CA THR A 140 -2.41 9.13 -14.90
C THR A 140 -2.83 7.74 -15.34
N GLY A 141 -2.20 7.19 -16.39
CA GLY A 141 -2.53 5.86 -16.90
C GLY A 141 -2.21 4.75 -15.90
N GLY A 142 -1.07 4.84 -15.22
CA GLY A 142 -0.72 3.92 -14.14
C GLY A 142 -1.74 3.96 -13.01
N LEU A 143 -2.04 5.16 -12.49
CA LEU A 143 -3.00 5.32 -11.40
C LEU A 143 -4.40 4.78 -11.77
N LEU A 144 -4.92 5.15 -12.94
CA LEU A 144 -6.24 4.71 -13.40
C LEU A 144 -6.32 3.19 -13.59
N LEU A 145 -5.29 2.57 -14.18
CA LEU A 145 -5.28 1.13 -14.37
C LEU A 145 -5.17 0.37 -13.04
N GLY A 146 -4.31 0.84 -12.13
CA GLY A 146 -4.19 0.27 -10.79
C GLY A 146 -5.48 0.40 -9.97
N LEU A 147 -6.13 1.57 -10.06
CA LEU A 147 -7.44 1.81 -9.46
C LEU A 147 -8.52 0.90 -10.07
N ALA A 148 -8.53 0.73 -11.39
CA ALA A 148 -9.50 -0.15 -12.06
C ALA A 148 -9.37 -1.60 -11.60
N ILE A 149 -8.14 -2.13 -11.46
CA ILE A 149 -7.91 -3.48 -10.92
C ILE A 149 -8.45 -3.60 -9.49
N LEU A 150 -8.18 -2.58 -8.65
CA LEU A 150 -8.66 -2.56 -7.27
C LEU A 150 -10.20 -2.53 -7.22
N LEU A 151 -10.84 -1.63 -7.96
CA LEU A 151 -12.30 -1.50 -8.00
C LEU A 151 -12.96 -2.78 -8.54
N ALA A 152 -12.41 -3.36 -9.60
CA ALA A 152 -12.89 -4.63 -10.15
C ALA A 152 -12.83 -5.76 -9.10
N ASN A 153 -11.82 -5.78 -8.23
CA ASN A 153 -11.79 -6.73 -7.12
C ASN A 153 -12.81 -6.41 -6.03
N LEU A 154 -12.86 -5.16 -5.58
CA LEU A 154 -13.72 -4.75 -4.47
C LEU A 154 -15.21 -4.92 -4.77
N PHE A 155 -15.63 -4.63 -6.01
CA PHE A 155 -17.06 -4.63 -6.38
C PHE A 155 -17.51 -5.86 -7.16
N LEU A 156 -16.61 -6.52 -7.90
CA LEU A 156 -16.96 -7.65 -8.76
C LEU A 156 -16.26 -8.96 -8.34
N GLY A 157 -15.40 -8.92 -7.33
CA GLY A 157 -14.62 -10.08 -6.90
C GLY A 157 -13.58 -10.57 -7.91
N LEU A 158 -13.37 -9.84 -9.02
CA LEU A 158 -12.40 -10.21 -10.05
C LEU A 158 -10.99 -10.24 -9.48
N PHE A 159 -10.12 -11.10 -10.03
CA PHE A 159 -8.71 -11.23 -9.62
C PHE A 159 -8.48 -11.75 -8.19
N SER A 160 -9.52 -12.25 -7.51
CA SER A 160 -9.41 -12.84 -6.18
C SER A 160 -8.62 -14.15 -6.19
N GLU A 161 -8.08 -14.53 -5.04
CA GLU A 161 -7.47 -15.84 -4.87
C GLU A 161 -8.53 -16.95 -4.98
N SER A 162 -8.27 -17.99 -5.77
CA SER A 162 -9.23 -19.09 -5.93
C SER A 162 -9.49 -19.77 -4.58
N ASN A 163 -10.76 -20.05 -4.29
CA ASN A 163 -11.19 -20.63 -3.02
C ASN A 163 -10.42 -21.92 -2.67
N ASP A 164 -10.00 -22.68 -3.69
CA ASP A 164 -9.20 -23.91 -3.54
C ASP A 164 -7.83 -23.70 -2.89
N ARG A 165 -7.13 -22.59 -3.20
CA ARG A 165 -5.82 -22.30 -2.57
C ARG A 165 -5.98 -21.81 -1.14
N TYR A 166 -7.03 -21.04 -0.87
CA TYR A 166 -7.39 -20.63 0.48
C TYR A 166 -7.70 -21.85 1.36
N GLN A 167 -8.54 -22.77 0.86
CA GLN A 167 -8.85 -24.02 1.56
C GLN A 167 -7.62 -24.93 1.74
N ARG A 168 -6.70 -25.01 0.77
CA ARG A 168 -5.47 -25.78 0.92
C ARG A 168 -4.52 -25.19 1.96
N ARG A 169 -4.36 -23.86 2.01
CA ARG A 169 -3.56 -23.18 3.05
C ARG A 169 -4.15 -23.45 4.44
N GLN A 170 -5.46 -23.32 4.60
CA GLN A 170 -6.19 -23.63 5.84
C GLN A 170 -5.98 -25.10 6.29
N ARG A 171 -6.12 -26.07 5.38
CA ARG A 171 -5.89 -27.50 5.69
C ARG A 171 -4.42 -27.81 6.03
N GLY A 172 -3.47 -27.14 5.37
CA GLY A 172 -2.04 -27.30 5.65
C GLY A 172 -1.68 -26.83 7.06
N GLN A 173 -2.23 -25.69 7.47
CA GLN A 173 -2.02 -25.09 8.78
C GLN A 173 -2.68 -25.91 9.90
N GLN A 174 -3.90 -26.41 9.66
CA GLN A 174 -4.56 -27.32 10.60
C GLN A 174 -3.79 -28.64 10.81
N LYS A 175 -3.13 -29.17 9.77
CA LYS A 175 -2.27 -30.36 9.91
C LYS A 175 -0.98 -30.08 10.68
N SER A 176 -0.34 -28.92 10.50
CA SER A 176 0.85 -28.57 11.28
C SER A 176 0.53 -28.40 12.77
N ASP A 177 -0.60 -27.78 13.08
CA ASP A 177 -1.04 -27.53 14.46
C ASP A 177 -1.45 -28.83 15.17
N ALA A 178 -2.08 -29.75 14.44
CA ALA A 178 -2.36 -31.10 14.95
C ALA A 178 -1.08 -31.92 15.21
N SER A 179 -0.04 -31.74 14.39
CA SER A 179 1.23 -32.47 14.54
C SER A 179 2.15 -31.91 15.64
N SER A 180 1.94 -30.66 16.04
CA SER A 180 2.71 -29.94 17.07
C SER A 180 2.01 -29.91 18.43
N SER A 181 0.77 -30.41 18.52
CA SER A 181 0.07 -30.61 19.78
C SER A 181 0.77 -31.72 20.60
N PRO A 182 1.15 -31.48 21.87
CA PRO A 182 1.78 -32.50 22.70
C PRO A 182 0.86 -33.71 22.80
N ARG A 183 1.39 -34.87 22.39
CA ARG A 183 0.67 -36.15 22.43
C ARG A 183 0.41 -36.46 23.91
N PHE A 184 -0.81 -36.19 24.39
CA PHE A 184 -1.25 -36.61 25.71
C PHE A 184 -1.08 -38.12 25.77
N LEU A 185 -0.04 -38.58 26.46
CA LEU A 185 0.14 -39.99 26.75
C LEU A 185 -1.04 -40.41 27.63
N PRO A 186 -1.75 -41.51 27.31
CA PRO A 186 -2.78 -42.02 28.18
C PRO A 186 -2.17 -42.32 29.56
N PRO A 187 -2.90 -42.10 30.66
CA PRO A 187 -2.40 -42.35 31.99
C PRO A 187 -1.98 -43.82 32.10
N VAL A 188 -0.75 -44.05 32.53
CA VAL A 188 -0.21 -45.38 32.83
C VAL A 188 -1.09 -46.00 33.92
N MET A 189 -1.85 -47.04 33.58
CA MET A 189 -2.54 -47.84 34.59
C MET A 189 -1.49 -48.46 35.51
N ALA A 190 -1.47 -48.02 36.76
CA ALA A 190 -0.62 -48.59 37.79
C ALA A 190 -1.02 -50.05 38.03
N SER A 191 -0.06 -50.94 37.80
CA SER A 191 -0.15 -52.38 38.03
C SER A 191 -0.17 -52.73 39.53
N ASP A 192 -1.18 -53.51 39.91
CA ASP A 192 -1.18 -54.60 40.90
C ASP A 192 -0.57 -54.30 42.29
N GLN A 193 -1.38 -53.75 43.21
CA GLN A 193 -1.15 -53.91 44.65
C GLN A 193 -1.73 -55.24 45.13
N ARG A 194 -1.02 -56.33 44.84
CA ARG A 194 -1.15 -57.59 45.59
C ARG A 194 0.11 -57.79 46.42
N LEU A 195 0.10 -57.22 47.61
CA LEU A 195 0.85 -57.65 48.79
C LEU A 195 0.68 -56.56 49.85
N VAL A 196 -0.18 -56.82 50.83
CA VAL A 196 -0.04 -56.47 52.25
C VAL A 196 -1.41 -56.68 52.92
N LYS A 197 -1.37 -57.37 54.07
CA LYS A 197 -2.46 -57.67 55.01
C LYS A 197 -3.40 -58.84 54.67
N ARG A 198 -2.82 -60.04 54.78
CA ARG A 198 -3.40 -61.07 55.65
C ARG A 198 -3.24 -60.59 57.09
N ASP A 199 -4.23 -60.87 57.92
CA ASP A 199 -4.35 -60.61 59.36
C ASP A 199 -5.03 -59.29 59.77
N ARG A 200 -6.19 -59.50 60.42
CA ARG A 200 -7.21 -58.58 60.98
C ARG A 200 -8.48 -58.48 60.12
N ASP A 201 -9.66 -58.92 60.51
CA ASP A 201 -10.15 -59.42 61.79
C ASP A 201 -11.38 -60.31 61.52
N MET A 202 -11.46 -61.46 62.20
CA MET A 202 -12.73 -62.01 62.64
C MET A 202 -13.35 -61.00 63.61
N SER A 203 -14.62 -60.62 63.41
CA SER A 203 -15.64 -60.55 64.48
C SER A 203 -16.87 -59.76 64.03
N SER A 204 -18.05 -60.35 64.30
CA SER A 204 -19.35 -59.73 64.60
C SER A 204 -19.97 -58.75 63.58
N SER A 205 -21.02 -59.13 62.85
CA SER A 205 -22.43 -59.09 63.28
C SER A 205 -22.86 -57.76 63.90
N VAL A 206 -23.81 -57.06 63.28
CA VAL A 206 -25.12 -56.68 63.85
C VAL A 206 -25.85 -55.69 62.91
N THR A 207 -27.13 -55.98 62.76
CA THR A 207 -28.25 -55.31 62.09
C THR A 207 -28.51 -53.86 62.55
N GLY A 208 -29.14 -53.03 61.71
CA GLY A 208 -29.81 -51.81 62.18
C GLY A 208 -30.45 -50.95 61.08
N ILE A 209 -31.77 -51.09 60.94
CA ILE A 209 -32.70 -50.25 60.17
C ILE A 209 -32.93 -48.92 60.90
N GLY A 210 -33.20 -47.81 60.19
CA GLY A 210 -33.90 -46.68 60.79
C GLY A 210 -33.90 -45.37 60.00
N THR A 211 -35.01 -45.14 59.30
CA THR A 211 -35.64 -43.87 58.82
C THR A 211 -34.87 -42.94 57.89
#